data_AF-A0A7W0TR91-F1
#
_entry.id   AF-A0A7W0TR91-F1
#
_cell.length_a   1.000
_cell.length_b   1.000
_cell.length_c   1.000
_cell.angle_alpha   90.00
_cell.angle_beta   90.00
_cell.angle_gamma   90.00
#
_symmetry.space_group_name_H-M   'P 1'
#
loop_
_entity.id
_entity.type
_entity.pdbx_description
1 polymer ?
#
loop_
_entity_poly.entity_id
_entity_poly.type
_entity_poly.pdbx_seq_one_letter_code
_entity_poly.pdbx_strand_id
1 'polypeptide(L)'
;MRILRIAALVGAAKYFFDPQNGSQRREMVRERVTGLVRGLTGRSQDLAAEARSASEQIQPPAAEEGRPDDVTLARKVETEIFRNPDVPKGQINVNAQNGVVQLRGEVDRPDMIEELERKTREVQGVEDVENLLHAPGEPAPMHE
;
A
#
# COMPACT_ATOMS: atom_id res chain seq x y z
N MET A 1 31.63 -25.20 -7.40
CA MET A 1 32.32 -26.07 -6.43
C MET A 1 32.34 -25.33 -5.09
N ARG A 2 31.73 -25.94 -4.06
CA ARG A 2 31.48 -25.36 -2.74
C ARG A 2 32.79 -25.20 -1.94
N ILE A 3 32.65 -24.49 -0.81
CA ILE A 3 33.48 -24.55 0.42
C ILE A 3 34.69 -23.59 0.44
N LEU A 4 34.51 -22.41 1.03
CA LEU A 4 35.16 -22.06 2.31
C LEU A 4 34.51 -20.77 2.88
N ARG A 5 33.46 -20.96 3.69
CA ARG A 5 33.14 -20.00 4.75
C ARG A 5 33.84 -20.50 6.01
N ILE A 6 34.21 -19.55 6.86
CA ILE A 6 34.62 -19.70 8.27
C ILE A 6 36.14 -19.88 8.48
N ALA A 7 36.80 -18.74 8.66
CA ALA A 7 37.80 -18.59 9.72
C ALA A 7 37.39 -17.36 10.55
N ALA A 8 36.50 -17.59 11.52
CA ALA A 8 36.31 -16.69 12.64
C ALA A 8 37.47 -16.92 13.60
N LEU A 9 38.30 -15.91 13.85
CA LEU A 9 39.12 -15.85 15.07
C LEU A 9 39.20 -14.39 15.51
N VAL A 10 38.35 -14.00 16.47
CA VAL A 10 38.73 -13.96 17.89
C VAL A 10 39.92 -13.02 18.08
N GLY A 11 39.63 -11.71 18.13
CA GLY A 11 40.66 -10.69 18.38
C GLY A 11 40.20 -9.49 19.20
N ALA A 12 38.94 -9.43 19.61
CA ALA A 12 38.41 -8.28 20.34
C ALA A 12 38.50 -8.44 21.87
N ALA A 13 38.48 -9.67 22.40
CA ALA A 13 38.42 -9.89 23.85
C ALA A 13 39.76 -9.71 24.58
N LYS A 14 40.92 -9.90 23.90
CA LYS A 14 42.25 -9.70 24.52
C LYS A 14 42.81 -8.29 24.38
N TYR A 15 42.20 -7.44 23.56
CA TYR A 15 42.64 -6.05 23.36
C TYR A 15 42.00 -5.08 24.37
N PHE A 16 40.91 -5.50 25.03
CA PHE A 16 40.18 -4.67 25.98
C PHE A 16 40.66 -4.84 27.44
N PHE A 17 41.57 -5.78 27.72
CA PHE A 17 41.94 -6.13 29.11
C PHE A 17 43.45 -6.12 29.43
N ASP A 18 44.33 -5.56 28.59
CA ASP A 18 45.74 -5.37 28.97
C ASP A 18 46.30 -4.00 28.50
N PRO A 19 46.27 -2.98 29.37
CA PRO A 19 46.72 -1.64 29.05
C PRO A 19 48.16 -1.44 29.54
N GLN A 20 49.19 -1.86 28.76
CA GLN A 20 50.56 -1.48 29.16
C GLN A 20 51.69 -1.45 28.12
N ASN A 21 51.47 -1.52 26.80
CA ASN A 21 52.54 -1.10 25.85
C ASN A 21 52.01 -0.73 24.46
N GLY A 22 51.94 0.58 24.19
CA GLY A 22 51.46 1.15 22.94
C GLY A 22 52.51 2.02 22.28
N SER A 23 52.93 1.66 21.07
CA SER A 23 53.45 2.61 20.08
C SER A 23 53.63 2.01 18.68
N GLN A 24 54.00 0.73 18.54
CA GLN A 24 54.39 0.19 17.23
C GLN A 24 53.27 -0.51 16.42
N ARG A 25 52.09 -0.78 17.01
CA ARG A 25 51.01 -1.54 16.33
C ARG A 25 49.81 -0.68 15.91
N ARG A 26 49.96 0.65 15.83
CA ARG A 26 48.88 1.58 15.48
C ARG A 26 48.75 1.85 13.98
N GLU A 27 49.82 1.67 13.20
CA GLU A 27 49.77 1.98 11.76
C GLU A 27 49.01 0.91 10.95
N MET A 28 49.33 -0.36 11.12
CA MET A 28 48.70 -1.44 10.34
C MET A 28 47.22 -1.66 10.66
N VAL A 29 46.78 -1.29 11.88
CA VAL A 29 45.37 -1.35 12.29
C VAL A 29 44.57 -0.23 11.62
N ARG A 30 45.18 0.96 11.46
CA ARG A 30 44.54 2.11 10.85
C ARG A 30 44.22 1.87 9.37
N GLU A 31 45.12 1.22 8.62
CA GLU A 31 44.87 0.89 7.21
C GLU A 31 43.73 -0.11 7.02
N ARG A 32 43.67 -1.16 7.85
CA ARG A 32 42.60 -2.19 7.75
C ARG A 32 41.24 -1.65 8.17
N VAL A 33 41.17 -0.76 9.16
CA VAL A 33 39.93 -0.12 9.60
C VAL A 33 39.42 0.86 8.53
N THR A 34 40.30 1.67 7.93
CA THR A 34 39.89 2.66 6.92
C THR A 34 39.37 1.98 5.65
N GLY A 35 39.98 0.88 5.22
CA GLY A 35 39.51 0.09 4.07
C GLY A 35 38.13 -0.55 4.29
N LEU A 36 37.85 -1.01 5.51
CA LEU A 36 36.57 -1.62 5.87
C LEU A 36 35.43 -0.58 5.95
N VAL A 37 35.72 0.61 6.48
CA VAL A 37 34.77 1.73 6.52
C VAL A 37 34.39 2.19 5.11
N ARG A 38 35.36 2.27 4.19
CA ARG A 38 35.12 2.68 2.79
C ARG A 38 34.32 1.65 1.99
N GLY A 39 34.43 0.37 2.31
CA GLY A 39 33.62 -0.71 1.71
C GLY A 39 32.16 -0.74 2.18
N LEU A 40 31.86 -0.21 3.36
CA LEU A 40 30.49 -0.14 3.91
C LEU A 40 29.72 1.10 3.42
N THR A 41 30.40 2.21 3.12
CA THR A 41 29.77 3.41 2.53
C THR A 41 29.48 3.30 1.04
N GLY A 42 30.22 2.48 0.27
CA GLY A 42 29.97 2.31 -1.17
C GLY A 42 28.77 1.43 -1.52
N ARG A 43 28.31 0.57 -0.61
CA ARG A 43 27.24 -0.41 -0.87
C ARG A 43 25.84 0.05 -0.44
N SER A 44 25.75 1.24 0.15
CA SER A 44 24.50 1.85 0.59
C SER A 44 23.84 2.71 -0.49
N GLN A 45 24.60 3.18 -1.49
CA GLN A 45 24.06 4.02 -2.57
C GLN A 45 23.32 3.21 -3.65
N ASP A 46 23.79 2.00 -3.98
CA ASP A 46 23.14 1.16 -5.00
C ASP A 46 21.81 0.55 -4.51
N LEU A 47 21.74 0.17 -3.23
CA LEU A 47 20.53 -0.40 -2.63
C LEU A 47 19.42 0.65 -2.44
N ALA A 48 19.79 1.91 -2.20
CA ALA A 48 18.83 3.00 -2.08
C ALA A 48 18.23 3.41 -3.44
N ALA A 49 18.99 3.26 -4.53
CA ALA A 49 18.52 3.52 -5.88
C ALA A 49 17.51 2.45 -6.36
N GLU A 50 17.76 1.18 -6.03
CA GLU A 50 16.91 0.05 -6.45
C GLU A 50 15.59 -0.03 -5.65
N ALA A 51 15.57 0.41 -4.39
CA ALA A 51 14.34 0.51 -3.60
C ALA A 51 13.40 1.62 -4.11
N ARG A 52 13.94 2.70 -4.68
CA ARG A 52 13.15 3.81 -5.24
C ARG A 52 12.49 3.43 -6.57
N SER A 53 13.23 2.77 -7.46
CA SER A 53 12.71 2.36 -8.78
C SER A 53 11.64 1.26 -8.72
N ALA A 54 11.65 0.42 -7.69
CA ALA A 54 10.57 -0.52 -7.40
C ALA A 54 9.30 0.16 -6.86
N SER A 55 9.45 1.32 -6.22
CA SER A 55 8.34 2.12 -5.66
C SER A 55 7.73 3.06 -6.72
N GLU A 56 8.52 3.51 -7.68
CA GLU A 56 8.13 4.46 -8.75
C GLU A 56 7.23 3.84 -9.83
N GLN A 57 7.19 2.52 -9.93
CA GLN A 57 6.31 1.79 -10.86
C GLN A 57 4.87 1.67 -10.35
N ILE A 58 4.60 2.11 -9.12
CA ILE A 58 3.24 2.30 -8.60
C ILE A 58 2.96 3.81 -8.67
N GLN A 59 2.91 4.36 -9.89
CA GLN A 59 2.31 5.67 -10.11
C GLN A 59 0.80 5.47 -10.15
N PRO A 60 0.04 5.87 -9.11
CA PRO A 60 -1.40 6.01 -9.28
C PRO A 60 -1.64 7.04 -10.40
N PRO A 61 -2.71 6.87 -11.21
CA PRO A 61 -3.09 7.87 -12.19
C PRO A 61 -3.21 9.23 -11.50
N ALA A 62 -2.77 10.28 -12.19
CA ALA A 62 -2.78 11.64 -11.67
C ALA A 62 -4.16 11.97 -11.09
N ALA A 63 -4.24 12.08 -9.76
CA ALA A 63 -5.42 12.55 -9.10
C ALA A 63 -5.66 13.99 -9.58
N GLU A 64 -6.74 14.19 -10.35
CA GLU A 64 -7.20 15.53 -10.68
C GLU A 64 -7.36 16.32 -9.37
N GLU A 65 -6.73 17.49 -9.30
CA GLU A 65 -6.62 18.29 -8.09
C GLU A 65 -8.01 18.59 -7.51
N GLY A 66 -8.39 17.84 -6.45
CA GLY A 66 -9.64 18.00 -5.72
C GLY A 66 -10.60 16.82 -5.76
N ARG A 67 -10.42 15.86 -6.68
CA ARG A 67 -11.28 14.67 -6.78
C ARG A 67 -10.61 13.45 -6.11
N PRO A 68 -11.31 12.72 -5.22
CA PRO A 68 -10.84 11.42 -4.79
C PRO A 68 -10.67 10.52 -6.00
N ASP A 69 -9.57 9.76 -6.05
CA ASP A 69 -9.43 8.65 -6.99
C ASP A 69 -10.65 7.72 -6.91
N ASP A 70 -11.06 7.14 -8.04
CA ASP A 70 -12.29 6.35 -8.14
C ASP A 70 -12.30 5.17 -7.16
N VAL A 71 -11.16 4.54 -6.90
CA VAL A 71 -11.05 3.45 -5.90
C VAL A 71 -11.33 3.99 -4.50
N THR A 72 -10.85 5.20 -4.20
CA THR A 72 -11.11 5.87 -2.92
C THR A 72 -12.58 6.26 -2.80
N LEU A 73 -13.20 6.76 -3.87
CA LEU A 73 -14.61 7.09 -3.90
C LEU A 73 -15.50 5.86 -3.69
N ALA A 74 -15.24 4.77 -4.42
CA ALA A 74 -15.97 3.51 -4.28
C ALA A 74 -15.90 2.99 -2.83
N ARG A 75 -14.72 2.95 -2.23
CA ARG A 75 -14.55 2.53 -0.83
C ARG A 75 -15.29 3.42 0.17
N LYS A 76 -15.34 4.73 -0.09
CA LYS A 76 -16.09 5.68 0.74
C LYS A 76 -17.59 5.39 0.65
N VAL A 77 -18.11 5.17 -0.56
CA VAL A 77 -19.51 4.76 -0.78
C VAL A 77 -19.82 3.45 -0.07
N GLU A 78 -19.00 2.41 -0.28
CA GLU A 78 -19.16 1.12 0.40
C GLU A 78 -19.24 1.27 1.92
N THR A 79 -18.37 2.13 2.48
CA THR A 79 -18.37 2.42 3.92
C THR A 79 -19.68 3.07 4.37
N GLU A 80 -20.28 3.96 3.58
CA GLU A 80 -21.53 4.63 3.93
C GLU A 80 -22.74 3.70 3.80
N ILE A 81 -22.84 2.95 2.69
CA ILE A 81 -24.01 2.10 2.45
C ILE A 81 -24.04 0.86 3.35
N PHE A 82 -22.88 0.26 3.63
CA PHE A 82 -22.78 -0.98 4.44
C PHE A 82 -22.73 -0.73 5.96
N ARG A 83 -22.93 0.52 6.40
CA ARG A 83 -23.18 0.85 7.81
C ARG A 83 -24.51 0.29 8.31
N ASN A 84 -25.52 0.25 7.44
CA ASN A 84 -26.79 -0.36 7.80
C ASN A 84 -26.62 -1.89 7.82
N PRO A 85 -26.86 -2.57 8.98
CA PRO A 85 -26.72 -4.02 9.08
C PRO A 85 -27.75 -4.79 8.23
N ASP A 86 -28.86 -4.16 7.86
CA ASP A 86 -29.91 -4.79 7.04
C ASP A 86 -29.52 -4.90 5.56
N VAL A 87 -28.44 -4.23 5.14
CA VAL A 87 -27.98 -4.25 3.75
C VAL A 87 -27.23 -5.57 3.48
N PRO A 88 -27.64 -6.36 2.45
CA PRO A 88 -27.04 -7.66 2.17
C PRO A 88 -25.62 -7.52 1.62
N LYS A 89 -24.64 -7.63 2.52
CA LYS A 89 -23.21 -7.57 2.18
C LYS A 89 -22.87 -8.73 1.25
N GLY A 90 -22.25 -8.42 0.10
CA GLY A 90 -21.83 -9.41 -0.91
C GLY A 90 -22.83 -9.66 -2.03
N GLN A 91 -24.07 -9.16 -1.94
CA GLN A 91 -25.02 -9.16 -3.07
C GLN A 91 -24.99 -7.85 -3.84
N ILE A 92 -24.49 -6.77 -3.22
CA ILE A 92 -24.34 -5.45 -3.82
C ILE A 92 -22.88 -5.23 -4.19
N ASN A 93 -22.65 -4.85 -5.44
CA ASN A 93 -21.37 -4.44 -6.00
C ASN A 93 -21.40 -2.92 -6.25
N VAL A 94 -20.36 -2.23 -5.78
CA VAL A 94 -20.17 -0.80 -5.99
C VAL A 94 -19.00 -0.61 -6.93
N ASN A 95 -19.20 0.18 -8.00
CA ASN A 95 -18.13 0.62 -8.88
C ASN A 95 -18.18 2.14 -8.99
N ALA A 96 -17.02 2.78 -9.13
CA ALA A 96 -16.94 4.21 -9.41
C ALA A 96 -16.03 4.42 -10.60
N GLN A 97 -16.44 5.31 -11.50
CA GLN A 97 -15.63 5.70 -12.65
C GLN A 97 -15.88 7.17 -12.98
N ASN A 98 -14.80 7.96 -13.02
CA ASN A 98 -14.89 9.42 -13.15
C ASN A 98 -15.98 9.97 -12.21
N GLY A 99 -15.97 9.43 -10.97
CA GLY A 99 -16.98 9.51 -9.90
C GLY A 99 -18.45 9.62 -10.27
N VAL A 100 -18.85 8.95 -11.35
CA VAL A 100 -20.16 8.32 -11.45
C VAL A 100 -20.09 6.99 -10.70
N VAL A 101 -21.04 6.77 -9.78
CA VAL A 101 -21.09 5.55 -8.97
C VAL A 101 -22.19 4.63 -9.47
N GLN A 102 -21.84 3.38 -9.75
CA GLN A 102 -22.76 2.35 -10.19
C GLN A 102 -23.05 1.39 -9.03
N LEU A 103 -24.32 1.22 -8.71
CA LEU A 103 -24.80 0.26 -7.72
C LEU A 103 -25.45 -0.91 -8.44
N ARG A 104 -24.89 -2.11 -8.33
CA ARG A 104 -25.44 -3.34 -8.95
C ARG A 104 -25.71 -4.38 -7.90
N GLY A 105 -26.75 -5.18 -8.10
CA GLY A 105 -27.07 -6.29 -7.21
C GLY A 105 -28.56 -6.48 -7.00
N GLU A 106 -28.87 -7.49 -6.20
CA GLU A 106 -30.23 -7.79 -5.77
C GLU A 106 -30.43 -7.29 -4.34
N VAL A 107 -31.60 -6.69 -4.08
CA VAL A 107 -31.98 -6.19 -2.76
C VAL A 107 -33.43 -6.58 -2.49
N ASP A 108 -33.68 -7.31 -1.41
CA ASP A 108 -35.00 -7.88 -1.08
C ASP A 108 -36.13 -6.83 -0.98
N ARG A 109 -35.77 -5.59 -0.67
CA ARG A 109 -36.72 -4.53 -0.37
C ARG A 109 -36.58 -3.35 -1.34
N PRO A 110 -37.65 -2.99 -2.08
CA PRO A 110 -37.62 -1.85 -2.99
C PRO A 110 -37.32 -0.50 -2.31
N ASP A 111 -37.79 -0.29 -1.08
CA ASP A 111 -37.52 0.95 -0.35
C ASP A 111 -36.04 1.10 0.04
N MET A 112 -35.34 -0.02 0.20
CA MET A 112 -33.89 -0.03 0.42
C MET A 112 -33.13 0.37 -0.84
N ILE A 113 -33.63 0.06 -2.03
CA ILE A 113 -33.00 0.47 -3.31
C ILE A 113 -32.94 2.00 -3.38
N GLU A 114 -34.06 2.68 -3.12
CA GLU A 114 -34.13 4.14 -3.08
C GLU A 114 -33.26 4.74 -1.97
N GLU A 115 -33.23 4.10 -0.80
CA GLU A 115 -32.41 4.54 0.33
C GLU A 115 -30.90 4.48 0.00
N LEU A 116 -30.46 3.38 -0.63
CA LEU A 116 -29.07 3.17 -1.02
C LEU A 116 -28.62 4.17 -2.09
N GLU A 117 -29.48 4.45 -3.06
CA GLU A 117 -29.21 5.48 -4.06
C GLU A 117 -29.05 6.86 -3.42
N ARG A 118 -30.00 7.27 -2.59
CA ARG A 118 -29.96 8.57 -1.90
C ARG A 118 -28.71 8.71 -1.04
N LYS A 119 -28.38 7.69 -0.24
CA LYS A 119 -27.16 7.68 0.59
C LYS A 119 -25.89 7.79 -0.24
N THR A 120 -25.86 7.15 -1.40
CA THR A 120 -24.71 7.23 -2.31
C THR A 120 -24.55 8.63 -2.88
N ARG A 121 -25.65 9.29 -3.28
CA ARG A 121 -25.63 10.69 -3.76
C ARG A 121 -25.13 11.69 -2.69
N GLU A 122 -25.32 11.39 -1.41
CA GLU A 122 -24.86 12.22 -0.29
C GLU A 122 -23.34 12.12 -0.05
N VAL A 123 -22.66 11.14 -0.65
CA VAL A 123 -21.22 10.96 -0.49
C VAL A 123 -20.46 12.04 -1.26
N GLN A 124 -19.71 12.87 -0.53
CA GLN A 124 -18.84 13.88 -1.15
C GLN A 124 -17.87 13.24 -2.15
N GLY A 125 -17.89 13.73 -3.39
CA GLY A 125 -17.09 13.25 -4.52
C GLY A 125 -17.91 12.49 -5.57
N VAL A 126 -19.15 12.13 -5.25
CA VAL A 126 -20.11 11.55 -6.20
C VAL A 126 -20.72 12.67 -7.04
N GLU A 127 -20.59 12.55 -8.36
CA GLU A 127 -21.20 13.47 -9.32
C GLU A 127 -22.55 12.95 -9.79
N ASP A 128 -22.64 11.65 -10.04
CA ASP A 128 -23.88 10.98 -10.37
C ASP A 128 -23.92 9.55 -9.83
N VAL A 129 -25.13 9.00 -9.73
CA VAL A 129 -25.39 7.64 -9.30
C VAL A 129 -26.25 6.95 -10.32
N GLU A 130 -25.73 5.84 -10.81
CA GLU A 130 -26.43 4.91 -11.65
C GLU A 130 -26.90 3.72 -10.81
N ASN A 131 -28.22 3.64 -10.66
CA ASN A 131 -28.85 2.62 -9.85
C ASN A 131 -29.30 1.44 -10.73
N LEU A 132 -28.58 0.33 -10.63
CA LEU A 132 -28.84 -0.93 -11.31
C LEU A 132 -29.24 -2.02 -10.30
N LEU A 133 -29.70 -1.62 -9.11
CA LEU A 133 -30.26 -2.52 -8.11
C LEU A 133 -31.67 -2.93 -8.52
N HIS A 134 -32.08 -4.14 -8.15
CA HIS A 134 -33.41 -4.66 -8.41
C HIS A 134 -33.89 -5.57 -7.29
N ALA A 135 -35.21 -5.70 -7.19
CA ALA A 135 -35.81 -6.67 -6.28
C ALA A 135 -35.73 -8.09 -6.85
N PRO A 136 -35.73 -9.13 -5.99
CA PRO A 136 -35.78 -10.51 -6.44
C PRO A 136 -36.97 -10.76 -7.37
N GLY A 137 -36.69 -11.29 -8.57
CA GLY A 137 -37.72 -11.60 -9.57
C GLY A 137 -38.10 -10.45 -10.50
N GLU A 138 -37.55 -9.25 -10.30
CA GLU A 138 -37.63 -8.17 -11.29
C GLU A 138 -36.47 -8.28 -12.29
N PRO A 139 -36.69 -7.91 -13.57
CA PRO A 139 -35.61 -7.89 -14.54
C PRO A 139 -34.56 -6.84 -14.16
N ALA A 140 -33.28 -7.23 -14.19
CA ALA A 140 -32.18 -6.32 -13.88
C ALA A 140 -32.18 -5.11 -14.85
N PRO A 141 -32.08 -3.87 -14.33
CA PRO A 141 -31.91 -2.68 -15.15
C PRO A 141 -30.64 -2.78 -15.99
N MET A 142 -30.68 -2.24 -17.22
CA MET A 142 -29.51 -2.15 -18.09
C MET A 142 -28.92 -0.75 -18.02
N HIS A 143 -27.59 -0.67 -18.12
CA HIS A 143 -26.86 0.59 -18.35
C HIS A 143 -27.26 1.18 -19.70
N GLU A 144 -27.56 2.48 -19.75
CA GLU A 144 -27.88 3.21 -20.99
C GLU A 144 -26.64 3.79 -21.69
#